data_AF-A0A183HT99-F1
#
_entry.id   AF-A0A183HT99-F1
#
_cell.length_a   1.000
_cell.length_b   1.000
_cell.length_c   1.000
_cell.angle_alpha   90.00
_cell.angle_beta   90.00
_cell.angle_gamma   90.00
#
_symmetry.space_group_name_H-M   'P 1'
#
loop_
_entity.id
_entity.type
_entity.pdbx_description
1 polymer ?
#
loop_
_entity_poly.entity_id
_entity_poly.type
_entity_poly.pdbx_seq_one_letter_code
_entity_poly.pdbx_strand_id
1 'polypeptide(L)'
;MERLKENNACINCLHPGHKESNCSKRKYSSFDCKGSHNTALCQIKYGNSIQCDKPNKGKTSTKAINPILNQRNRGNRDVLLLCKEVETINLENLAVSEKAVVLFDSGAEISCISKKLVKRLKLNELDYEKMKIA
;
A
#
# COMPACT_ATOMS: atom_id res chain seq x y z
N MET A 1 -0.18 -2.19 -17.01
CA MET A 1 -0.23 -3.16 -18.13
C MET A 1 1.12 -3.77 -18.45
N GLU A 2 2.21 -3.00 -18.42
CA GLU A 2 3.58 -3.50 -18.71
C GLU A 2 4.01 -4.66 -17.78
N ARG A 3 3.85 -4.53 -16.46
CA ARG A 3 4.08 -5.64 -15.50
C ARG A 3 3.26 -6.90 -15.76
N LEU A 4 2.05 -6.79 -16.31
CA LEU A 4 1.25 -7.96 -16.68
C LEU A 4 1.84 -8.67 -17.89
N LYS A 5 2.40 -7.92 -18.85
CA LYS A 5 3.12 -8.48 -19.99
C LYS A 5 4.41 -9.18 -19.54
N GLU A 6 5.19 -8.54 -18.66
CA GLU A 6 6.42 -9.10 -18.09
C GLU A 6 6.14 -10.42 -17.34
N ASN A 7 5.05 -10.48 -16.59
CA ASN A 7 4.67 -11.66 -15.81
C ASN A 7 3.81 -12.67 -16.60
N ASN A 8 3.59 -12.45 -17.91
CA ASN A 8 2.69 -13.25 -18.75
C ASN A 8 1.33 -13.53 -18.10
N ALA A 9 0.75 -12.49 -17.50
CA ALA A 9 -0.47 -12.54 -16.71
C ALA A 9 -1.69 -12.06 -17.50
N CYS A 10 -2.79 -12.78 -17.33
CA CYS A 10 -4.07 -12.49 -17.96
C CYS A 10 -4.65 -11.17 -17.49
N ILE A 11 -5.05 -10.28 -18.41
CA ILE A 11 -5.61 -8.97 -18.06
C ILE A 11 -7.03 -9.05 -17.46
N ASN A 12 -7.68 -10.21 -17.57
CA ASN A 12 -8.99 -10.47 -17.00
C ASN A 12 -8.91 -10.92 -15.53
N CYS A 13 -8.13 -11.97 -15.24
CA CYS A 13 -8.06 -12.56 -13.90
C CYS A 13 -6.73 -12.34 -13.18
N LEU A 14 -5.77 -11.64 -13.80
CA LEU A 14 -4.45 -11.30 -13.26
C LEU A 14 -3.54 -12.51 -12.94
N HIS A 15 -3.91 -13.72 -13.36
CA HIS A 15 -3.11 -14.93 -13.16
C HIS A 15 -2.19 -15.19 -14.36
N PRO A 16 -0.96 -15.69 -14.14
CA PRO A 16 -0.03 -16.07 -15.20
C PRO A 16 -0.50 -17.31 -15.98
N GLY A 17 0.13 -17.52 -17.15
CA GLY A 17 0.03 -18.78 -17.90
C GLY A 17 -1.07 -18.84 -18.94
N HIS A 18 -1.86 -17.78 -19.12
CA HIS A 18 -2.85 -17.69 -20.20
C HIS A 18 -3.15 -16.24 -20.60
N LYS A 19 -3.67 -16.06 -21.81
CA LYS A 19 -4.16 -14.78 -22.34
C LYS A 19 -5.64 -14.58 -22.02
N GLU A 20 -6.13 -13.34 -22.11
CA GLU A 20 -7.56 -13.01 -21.93
C GLU A 20 -8.48 -13.89 -22.79
N SER A 21 -8.09 -14.15 -24.04
CA SER A 21 -8.87 -14.97 -24.98
C SER A 21 -9.11 -16.39 -24.49
N ASN A 22 -8.22 -16.92 -23.65
CA ASN A 22 -8.23 -18.30 -23.17
C ASN A 22 -8.53 -18.36 -21.65
N CYS A 23 -9.08 -17.28 -21.09
CA CYS A 23 -9.41 -17.22 -19.67
C CYS A 23 -10.72 -17.99 -19.41
N SER A 24 -10.66 -19.00 -18.54
CA SER A 24 -11.82 -19.78 -18.10
C SER A 24 -12.74 -19.02 -17.13
N LYS A 25 -12.28 -17.88 -16.60
CA LYS A 25 -13.09 -17.00 -15.75
C LYS A 25 -13.98 -16.12 -16.62
N ARG A 26 -15.19 -15.85 -16.14
CA ARG A 26 -16.13 -14.90 -16.76
C ARG A 26 -15.38 -13.60 -17.07
N LYS A 27 -15.61 -13.03 -18.26
CA LYS A 27 -15.04 -11.74 -18.64
C LYS A 27 -15.50 -10.67 -17.65
N TYR A 28 -14.56 -10.02 -17.00
CA TYR A 28 -14.82 -8.88 -16.16
C TYR A 28 -15.16 -7.70 -17.06
N SER A 29 -16.35 -7.14 -16.86
CA SER A 29 -16.69 -5.81 -17.35
C SER A 29 -16.39 -4.83 -16.23
N SER A 30 -15.47 -3.89 -16.44
CA SER A 30 -15.27 -2.80 -15.50
C SER A 30 -16.59 -2.06 -15.29
N PHE A 31 -16.96 -1.80 -14.03
CA PHE A 31 -18.21 -1.10 -13.71
C PHE A 31 -18.20 0.35 -14.23
N ASP A 32 -17.03 1.00 -14.22
CA ASP A 32 -16.91 2.44 -14.46
C ASP A 32 -16.84 2.79 -15.94
N CYS A 33 -16.17 1.95 -16.74
CA CYS A 33 -15.99 2.19 -18.18
C CYS A 33 -16.66 1.14 -19.06
N LYS A 34 -17.31 0.13 -18.46
CA LYS A 34 -17.93 -1.00 -19.16
C LYS A 34 -16.99 -1.79 -20.09
N GLY A 35 -15.68 -1.64 -19.92
CA GLY A 35 -14.66 -2.29 -20.76
C GLY A 35 -14.37 -3.72 -20.32
N SER A 36 -13.93 -4.57 -21.26
CA SER A 36 -13.48 -5.95 -21.00
C SER A 36 -12.10 -5.96 -20.33
N HIS A 37 -12.06 -5.69 -19.04
CA HIS A 37 -10.86 -5.80 -18.21
C HIS A 37 -11.24 -5.87 -16.73
N ASN A 38 -10.31 -6.39 -15.93
CA ASN A 38 -10.44 -6.33 -14.48
C ASN A 38 -10.54 -4.87 -14.00
N THR A 39 -11.50 -4.56 -13.13
CA THR A 39 -11.71 -3.21 -12.58
C THR A 39 -10.44 -2.58 -11.99
N ALA A 40 -9.51 -3.38 -11.45
CA ALA A 40 -8.23 -2.89 -10.94
C ALA A 40 -7.34 -2.24 -12.02
N LEU A 41 -7.59 -2.53 -13.30
CA LEU A 41 -6.86 -1.98 -14.45
C LEU A 41 -7.57 -0.79 -15.09
N CYS A 42 -8.76 -0.41 -14.60
CA CYS A 42 -9.56 0.64 -15.20
C CYS A 42 -8.96 2.02 -14.92
N GLN A 43 -8.42 2.67 -15.96
CA GLN A 43 -7.82 3.99 -15.84
C GLN A 43 -8.83 5.09 -15.45
N ILE A 44 -10.12 4.89 -15.75
CA ILE A 44 -11.18 5.85 -15.39
C ILE A 44 -11.38 5.92 -13.87
N LYS A 45 -11.26 4.80 -13.14
CA LYS A 45 -11.32 4.80 -11.67
C LYS A 45 -10.22 5.63 -11.02
N TYR A 46 -9.07 5.76 -11.69
CA TYR A 46 -7.89 6.44 -11.16
C TYR A 46 -7.63 7.78 -11.88
N GLY A 47 -8.68 8.43 -12.36
CA GLY A 47 -8.65 9.57 -13.29
C GLY A 47 -7.47 10.55 -13.10
N ASN A 48 -6.82 10.84 -14.24
CA ASN A 48 -5.95 11.99 -14.53
C ASN A 48 -4.57 12.07 -13.84
N SER A 49 -3.58 11.35 -14.39
CA SER A 49 -2.18 11.82 -14.42
C SER A 49 -1.40 11.32 -15.65
N ILE A 50 -2.08 11.19 -16.79
CA ILE A 50 -1.38 11.08 -18.08
C ILE A 50 -1.86 12.23 -18.96
N GLN A 51 -1.40 13.44 -18.65
CA GLN A 51 -1.01 14.34 -19.71
C GLN A 51 0.47 14.09 -19.98
N CYS A 52 0.76 13.59 -21.18
CA CYS A 52 2.05 13.75 -21.80
C CYS A 52 2.33 15.25 -21.93
N ASP A 53 3.03 15.82 -20.96
CA ASP A 53 3.68 17.12 -21.14
C ASP A 53 5.19 17.01 -20.95
N LYS A 54 5.87 17.75 -21.83
CA LYS A 54 7.30 17.82 -22.11
C LYS A 54 8.20 17.89 -20.87
N PRO A 55 9.50 17.51 -20.98
CA PRO A 55 10.39 17.38 -19.84
C PRO A 55 10.71 18.75 -19.25
N ASN A 56 10.01 19.14 -18.19
CA ASN A 56 10.41 20.27 -17.37
C ASN A 56 11.22 19.75 -16.17
N LYS A 57 12.42 20.31 -16.01
CA LYS A 57 13.42 19.90 -15.02
C LYS A 57 12.90 20.12 -13.61
N GLY A 58 12.56 19.03 -12.92
CA GLY A 58 12.17 19.04 -11.51
C GLY A 58 11.90 17.62 -11.02
N LYS A 59 12.94 16.79 -10.95
CA LYS A 59 12.82 15.38 -10.55
C LYS A 59 12.64 15.25 -9.04
N THR A 60 11.40 15.04 -8.60
CA THR A 60 11.11 14.09 -7.51
C THR A 60 10.01 13.16 -8.00
N SER A 61 10.40 12.19 -8.84
CA SER A 61 9.54 11.09 -9.24
C SER A 61 9.50 10.08 -8.09
N THR A 62 8.55 10.26 -7.17
CA THR A 62 8.28 9.27 -6.13
C THR A 62 7.56 8.09 -6.78
N LYS A 63 8.35 7.11 -7.25
CA LYS A 63 7.80 5.83 -7.71
C LYS A 63 7.38 5.03 -6.48
N ALA A 64 6.09 4.83 -6.29
CA ALA A 64 5.57 3.89 -5.31
C ALA A 64 5.98 2.47 -5.73
N ILE A 65 6.98 1.91 -5.06
CA ILE A 65 7.39 0.52 -5.23
C ILE A 65 6.66 -0.28 -4.17
N ASN A 66 5.71 -1.13 -4.58
CA ASN A 66 5.18 -2.16 -3.69
C ASN A 66 6.34 -3.04 -3.22
N PRO A 67 6.57 -3.23 -1.90
CA PRO A 67 7.64 -4.05 -1.38
C PRO A 67 7.27 -5.53 -1.49
N ILE A 68 6.95 -6.00 -2.69
CA ILE A 68 6.81 -7.43 -2.96
C ILE A 68 8.17 -7.91 -3.47
N LEU A 69 8.95 -8.39 -2.51
CA LEU A 69 9.86 -9.53 -2.59
C LEU A 69 10.42 -9.80 -3.99
N ASN A 70 11.59 -9.25 -4.34
CA ASN A 70 12.55 -9.86 -5.27
C ASN A 70 13.83 -9.01 -5.34
N GLN A 71 14.75 -9.23 -4.41
CA GLN A 71 16.19 -9.41 -4.67
C GLN A 71 16.95 -9.39 -3.36
N ARG A 72 17.86 -10.36 -3.23
CA ARG A 72 18.73 -10.62 -2.08
C ARG A 72 19.91 -9.64 -2.03
N ASN A 73 19.68 -8.35 -2.29
CA ASN A 73 20.74 -7.35 -2.20
C ASN A 73 20.80 -6.80 -0.77
N ARG A 74 21.91 -7.06 -0.06
CA ARG A 74 22.21 -6.58 1.30
C ARG A 74 22.70 -5.12 1.30
N GLY A 75 22.20 -4.29 0.38
CA GLY A 75 22.41 -2.84 0.44
C GLY A 75 21.39 -2.20 1.38
N ASN A 76 21.65 -0.98 1.86
CA ASN A 76 20.65 -0.16 2.52
C ASN A 76 19.40 -0.10 1.62
N ARG A 77 18.29 -0.66 2.12
CA ARG A 77 17.02 -0.65 1.41
C ARG A 77 16.21 0.51 1.96
N ASP A 78 16.07 1.54 1.15
CA ASP A 78 15.13 2.60 1.45
C ASP A 78 13.72 2.05 1.19
N VAL A 79 12.86 2.15 2.20
CA VAL A 79 11.45 1.74 2.12
C VAL A 79 10.60 2.99 2.16
N LEU A 80 9.71 3.15 1.18
CA LEU A 80 8.71 4.21 1.17
C LEU A 80 7.48 3.72 1.94
N LEU A 81 7.17 4.36 3.05
CA LEU A 81 5.96 4.11 3.83
C LEU A 81 4.98 5.27 3.64
N LEU A 82 3.70 4.94 3.54
CA LEU A 82 2.66 5.97 3.66
C LEU A 82 2.63 6.44 5.12
N CYS A 83 2.55 7.75 5.34
CA CYS A 83 2.44 8.29 6.68
C CYS A 83 1.38 9.38 6.78
N LYS A 84 0.84 9.57 7.99
CA LYS A 84 -0.13 10.63 8.28
C LYS A 84 0.04 11.11 9.72
N GLU A 85 0.04 12.43 9.91
CA GLU A 85 -0.12 13.02 11.25
C GLU A 85 -1.58 12.86 11.70
N VAL A 86 -1.76 12.32 12.89
CA VAL A 86 -3.06 12.09 13.53
C VAL A 86 -3.03 12.60 14.97
N GLU A 87 -4.20 12.91 15.50
CA GLU A 87 -4.40 13.10 16.93
C GLU A 87 -4.64 11.73 17.58
N THR A 88 -3.91 11.45 18.65
CA THR A 88 -4.03 10.25 19.47
C THR A 88 -4.53 10.65 20.84
N ILE A 89 -5.42 9.85 21.41
CA ILE A 89 -6.02 10.11 22.72
C ILE A 89 -5.76 8.91 23.63
N ASN A 90 -5.51 9.17 24.91
CA ASN A 90 -5.57 8.12 25.91
C ASN A 90 -7.05 7.92 26.30
N LEU A 91 -7.60 6.73 26.02
CA LEU A 91 -9.00 6.43 26.34
C LEU A 91 -9.26 6.29 27.85
N GLU A 92 -8.23 5.95 28.64
CA GLU A 92 -8.31 5.92 30.11
C GLU A 92 -8.22 7.34 30.72
N ASN A 93 -7.64 8.29 29.98
CA ASN A 93 -7.53 9.68 30.37
C ASN A 93 -7.71 10.63 29.18
N LEU A 94 -8.97 10.96 28.89
CA LEU A 94 -9.35 11.76 27.72
C LEU A 94 -8.77 13.19 27.71
N ALA A 95 -8.27 13.68 28.84
CA ALA A 95 -7.58 14.97 28.90
C ALA A 95 -6.16 14.92 28.31
N VAL A 96 -5.65 13.73 28.02
CA VAL A 96 -4.32 13.50 27.43
C VAL A 96 -4.48 13.15 25.96
N SER A 97 -4.22 14.13 25.09
CA SER A 97 -4.09 13.93 23.65
C SER A 97 -2.71 14.34 23.14
N GLU A 98 -2.25 13.66 22.10
CA GLU A 98 -0.92 13.84 21.52
C GLU A 98 -1.00 13.72 20.01
N LYS A 99 -0.27 14.58 19.30
CA LYS A 99 -0.04 14.38 17.87
C LYS A 99 0.99 13.29 17.65
N ALA A 100 0.73 12.42 16.67
CA ALA A 100 1.62 11.35 16.28
C ALA A 100 1.61 11.16 14.76
N VAL A 101 2.73 10.69 14.21
CA VAL A 101 2.79 10.22 12.83
C VAL A 101 2.56 8.71 12.83
N VAL A 102 1.54 8.27 12.10
CA VAL A 102 1.30 6.86 11.82
C VAL A 102 2.05 6.50 10.55
N LEU A 103 2.76 5.36 10.58
CA LEU A 103 3.40 4.75 9.42
C LEU A 103 2.56 3.53 9.02
N PHE A 104 2.11 3.49 7.78
CA PHE A 104 1.34 2.36 7.24
C PHE A 104 2.28 1.45 6.45
N ASP A 105 2.46 0.24 6.96
CA ASP A 105 3.18 -0.85 6.31
C ASP A 105 2.19 -1.98 6.01
N SER A 106 1.99 -2.28 4.73
CA SER A 106 1.07 -3.34 4.30
C SER A 106 1.57 -4.75 4.65
N GLY A 107 2.84 -4.89 5.03
CA GLY A 107 3.43 -6.14 5.50
C GLY A 107 3.44 -6.29 7.02
N ALA A 108 2.99 -5.30 7.79
CA ALA A 108 2.99 -5.37 9.24
C ALA A 108 1.89 -6.31 9.75
N GLU A 109 2.27 -7.33 10.52
CA GLU A 109 1.34 -8.25 11.19
C GLU A 109 0.81 -7.67 12.52
N ILE A 110 1.53 -6.72 13.10
CA ILE A 110 1.19 -6.09 14.37
C ILE A 110 1.28 -4.56 14.27
N SER A 111 0.43 -3.89 15.03
CA SER A 111 0.52 -2.44 15.24
C SER A 111 1.31 -2.16 16.51
N CYS A 112 2.35 -1.35 16.39
CA CYS A 112 3.17 -0.94 17.52
C CYS A 112 3.17 0.58 17.67
N ILE A 113 3.33 1.06 18.90
CA ILE A 113 3.52 2.47 19.21
C ILE A 113 4.91 2.68 19.80
N SER A 114 5.53 3.83 19.49
CA SER A 114 6.86 4.12 20.03
C SER A 114 6.81 4.32 21.55
N LYS A 115 7.86 3.89 22.27
CA LYS A 115 8.00 4.14 23.71
C LYS A 115 7.90 5.63 24.07
N LYS A 116 8.35 6.51 23.16
CA LYS A 116 8.23 7.96 23.34
C LYS A 116 6.76 8.41 23.31
N LEU A 117 5.93 7.83 22.44
CA LEU A 117 4.50 8.12 22.39
C LEU A 117 3.77 7.54 23.61
N VAL A 118 4.09 6.32 24.04
CA VAL A 118 3.58 5.69 25.27
C VAL A 118 3.75 6.63 26.48
N LYS A 119 4.96 7.17 26.67
CA LYS A 119 5.25 8.09 27.78
C LYS A 119 4.44 9.38 27.73
N ARG A 120 4.27 9.98 26.54
CA ARG A 120 3.48 11.21 26.38
C ARG A 120 1.99 10.97 26.62
N LEU A 121 1.48 9.83 26.15
CA LEU A 121 0.10 9.39 26.39
C LEU A 121 -0.14 8.84 27.80
N LYS A 122 0.91 8.72 28.63
CA LYS A 122 0.86 8.14 29.99
C LYS A 122 0.25 6.73 30.01
N LEU A 123 0.59 5.92 29.02
CA LEU A 123 0.14 4.53 28.91
C LEU A 123 1.08 3.59 29.67
N ASN A 124 0.54 2.47 30.14
CA ASN A 124 1.32 1.38 30.70
C ASN A 124 1.96 0.55 29.57
N GLU A 125 3.25 0.22 29.70
CA GLU A 125 3.95 -0.60 28.70
C GLU A 125 3.48 -2.05 28.84
N LEU A 126 3.06 -2.66 27.73
CA LEU A 126 2.70 -4.07 27.69
C LEU A 126 3.96 -4.91 27.50
N ASP A 127 4.05 -5.99 28.25
CA ASP A 127 5.10 -6.99 28.10
C ASP A 127 4.84 -7.80 26.83
N TYR A 128 5.75 -7.70 25.85
CA TYR A 128 5.57 -8.27 24.51
C TYR A 128 5.37 -9.78 24.55
N GLU A 129 5.98 -10.47 25.52
CA GLU A 129 5.84 -11.92 25.76
C GLU A 129 4.42 -12.35 26.15
N LYS A 130 3.57 -11.39 26.58
CA LYS A 130 2.18 -11.67 26.98
C LYS A 130 1.17 -11.44 25.85
N MET A 131 1.58 -10.85 24.72
CA MET A 131 0.75 -10.71 23.54
C MET A 131 0.65 -12.07 22.81
N LYS A 132 -0.22 -12.96 23.31
CA LYS A 132 -0.64 -14.12 22.52
C LYS A 132 -1.49 -13.62 21.36
N ILE A 133 -1.01 -13.83 20.13
CA ILE A 133 -1.84 -13.73 18.94
C ILE A 133 -2.85 -14.88 19.05
N ALA A 134 -4.14 -14.54 19.14
CA ALA A 134 -5.25 -15.49 19.20
C ALA A 134 -5.57 -16.05 17.82
#